data_AF-A0AAU0Z043-F1
#
_entry.id   AF-A0AAU0Z043-F1
#
_cell.length_a   1.000
_cell.length_b   1.000
_cell.length_c   1.000
_cell.angle_alpha   90.00
_cell.angle_beta   90.00
_cell.angle_gamma   90.00
#
_symmetry.space_group_name_H-M   'P 1'
#
loop_
_entity.id
_entity.type
_entity.pdbx_description
1 polymer ?
#
loop_
_entity_poly.entity_id
_entity_poly.type
_entity_poly.pdbx_seq_one_letter_code
_entity_poly.pdbx_strand_id
1 'polypeptide(L)'
;MEQPTKFRGVRNVDRAVGEPLVLERFAGVPYRLQDSVPVLEGAVAAITCRVHGTHPGGDHTILVGAVTDTSHTPGRPLLRHRGAYRSLI
;
A
#
# COMPACT_ATOMS: atom_id res chain seq x y z
N MET A 1 23.21 -12.65 1.68
CA MET A 1 22.12 -12.55 2.67
C MET A 1 20.81 -12.62 1.91
N GLU A 2 20.24 -13.81 1.86
CA GLU A 2 19.14 -14.17 0.97
C GLU A 2 17.85 -13.46 1.39
N GLN A 3 17.25 -12.71 0.45
CA GLN A 3 16.14 -11.81 0.75
C GLN A 3 14.82 -12.58 0.81
N PRO A 4 13.97 -12.36 1.82
CA PRO A 4 12.71 -13.09 1.93
C PRO A 4 11.81 -12.80 0.72
N THR A 5 11.47 -13.87 0.00
CA THR A 5 10.66 -13.90 -1.22
C THR A 5 9.20 -13.50 -0.99
N LYS A 6 8.73 -13.50 0.26
CA LYS A 6 7.33 -13.30 0.66
C LYS A 6 6.76 -11.88 0.48
N PHE A 7 7.59 -10.88 0.14
CA PHE A 7 7.18 -9.47 0.04
C PHE A 7 7.29 -8.90 -1.39
N ARG A 8 7.34 -9.75 -2.42
CA ARG A 8 7.63 -9.29 -3.80
C ARG A 8 6.55 -8.38 -4.39
N GLY A 9 5.27 -8.60 -4.08
CA GLY A 9 4.15 -7.77 -4.59
C GLY A 9 4.07 -6.37 -3.95
N VAL A 10 4.15 -6.29 -2.62
CA VAL A 10 4.07 -5.02 -1.87
C VAL A 10 5.29 -4.11 -2.13
N ARG A 11 6.49 -4.70 -2.24
CA ARG A 11 7.72 -3.94 -2.52
C ARG A 11 7.76 -3.24 -3.88
N ASN A 12 7.01 -3.74 -4.87
CA ASN A 12 6.95 -3.13 -6.20
C ASN A 12 6.13 -1.84 -6.17
N VAL A 13 5.02 -1.83 -5.43
CA VAL A 13 4.20 -0.62 -5.24
C VAL A 13 4.91 0.38 -4.30
N ASP A 14 5.58 -0.10 -3.25
CA ASP A 14 6.32 0.78 -2.32
C ASP A 14 7.52 1.53 -2.97
N ARG A 15 8.13 0.95 -4.00
CA ARG A 15 9.29 1.52 -4.70
C ARG A 15 8.93 2.47 -5.83
N ALA A 16 7.67 2.47 -6.25
CA ALA A 16 7.22 3.32 -7.32
C ALA A 16 6.97 4.73 -6.75
N VAL A 17 8.00 5.56 -6.69
CA VAL A 17 7.90 7.01 -6.46
C VAL A 17 8.56 7.72 -7.65
N GLY A 18 7.87 8.71 -8.21
CA GLY A 18 8.17 9.28 -9.54
C GLY A 18 7.16 8.81 -10.57
N GLU A 19 6.62 9.73 -11.38
CA GLU A 19 5.52 9.62 -12.35
C GLU A 19 5.60 8.38 -13.28
N PRO A 20 4.83 7.32 -13.00
CA PRO A 20 3.87 6.93 -14.03
C PRO A 20 2.41 6.90 -13.54
N LEU A 21 1.50 6.74 -14.50
CA LEU A 21 0.07 6.53 -14.31
C LEU A 21 -0.15 5.46 -13.23
N VAL A 22 -1.09 5.73 -12.31
CA VAL A 22 -1.35 4.89 -11.12
C VAL A 22 -1.44 3.40 -11.46
N LEU A 23 -2.07 3.03 -12.59
CA LEU A 23 -2.23 1.64 -13.01
C LEU A 23 -0.93 0.97 -13.49
N GLU A 24 0.01 1.71 -14.08
CA GLU A 24 1.29 1.14 -14.51
C GLU A 24 2.11 0.63 -13.32
N ARG A 25 1.95 1.24 -12.14
CA ARG A 25 2.59 0.77 -10.90
C ARG A 25 2.10 -0.60 -10.44
N PHE A 26 0.90 -1.00 -10.88
CA PHE A 26 0.32 -2.30 -10.59
C PHE A 26 0.62 -3.35 -11.67
N ALA A 27 1.37 -3.00 -12.73
CA ALA A 27 1.73 -3.95 -13.78
C ALA A 27 2.47 -5.17 -13.19
N GLY A 28 1.92 -6.36 -13.42
CA GLY A 28 2.48 -7.62 -12.91
C GLY A 28 2.33 -7.84 -11.40
N VAL A 29 1.55 -7.01 -10.70
CA VAL A 29 1.18 -7.19 -9.29
C VAL A 29 -0.28 -7.65 -9.22
N PRO A 30 -0.60 -8.76 -8.54
CA PRO A 30 -2.00 -9.16 -8.35
C PRO A 30 -2.78 -8.15 -7.51
N TYR A 31 -3.91 -7.67 -8.03
CA TYR A 31 -4.84 -6.79 -7.34
C TYR A 31 -6.27 -7.08 -7.81
N ARG A 32 -7.24 -6.71 -6.97
CA ARG A 32 -8.66 -6.64 -7.32
C ARG A 32 -9.13 -5.20 -7.30
N LEU A 33 -10.17 -4.86 -8.06
CA LEU A 33 -10.80 -3.55 -7.95
C LEU A 33 -11.89 -3.56 -6.89
N GLN A 34 -11.92 -2.51 -6.08
CA GLN A 34 -12.94 -2.27 -5.06
C GLN A 34 -13.30 -0.79 -5.10
N ASP A 35 -14.57 -0.46 -5.38
CA ASP A 35 -15.00 0.91 -5.65
C ASP A 35 -14.15 1.62 -6.72
N SER A 36 -13.75 0.89 -7.77
CA SER A 36 -12.82 1.35 -8.82
C SER A 36 -11.39 1.67 -8.34
N VAL A 37 -11.05 1.34 -7.09
CA VAL A 37 -9.71 1.49 -6.50
C VAL A 37 -9.00 0.13 -6.49
N PRO A 38 -7.73 0.03 -6.90
CA PRO A 38 -6.97 -1.22 -6.82
C PRO A 38 -6.62 -1.58 -5.37
N VAL A 39 -7.00 -2.78 -4.96
CA VAL A 39 -6.70 -3.40 -3.66
C VAL A 39 -5.73 -4.56 -3.88
N LEU A 40 -4.55 -4.47 -3.29
CA LEU A 40 -3.49 -5.48 -3.42
C LEU A 40 -3.90 -6.83 -2.86
N GLU A 41 -3.70 -7.88 -3.65
CA GLU A 41 -3.83 -9.24 -3.14
C GLU A 41 -2.63 -9.62 -2.27
N GLY A 42 -2.89 -10.37 -1.20
CA GLY A 42 -1.86 -10.76 -0.23
C GLY A 42 -1.44 -9.67 0.76
N ALA A 43 -2.09 -8.50 0.75
CA ALA A 43 -1.94 -7.52 1.82
C ALA A 43 -2.47 -8.10 3.15
N VAL A 44 -1.73 -7.90 4.24
CA VAL A 44 -2.15 -8.33 5.59
C VAL A 44 -3.38 -7.56 6.08
N ALA A 45 -3.59 -6.35 5.56
CA ALA A 45 -4.79 -5.56 5.72
C ALA A 45 -4.98 -4.60 4.53
N ALA A 46 -6.22 -4.28 4.20
CA ALA A 46 -6.59 -3.24 3.25
C ALA A 46 -7.75 -2.41 3.80
N ILE A 47 -7.71 -1.10 3.55
CA ILE A 47 -8.71 -0.12 3.98
C ILE A 47 -9.06 0.73 2.77
N THR A 48 -10.30 0.64 2.29
CA THR A 48 -10.81 1.45 1.19
C THR A 48 -11.57 2.64 1.77
N CYS A 49 -11.32 3.82 1.22
CA CYS A 49 -11.88 5.07 1.74
C CYS A 49 -12.41 5.96 0.62
N ARG A 50 -13.48 6.71 0.91
CA ARG A 50 -13.81 7.93 0.18
C ARG A 50 -13.09 9.11 0.83
N VAL A 51 -12.52 10.03 0.04
CA VAL A 51 -11.93 11.26 0.58
C VAL A 51 -13.02 12.05 1.30
N HIS A 52 -12.83 12.27 2.60
CA HIS A 52 -13.73 13.02 3.47
C HIS A 52 -13.24 14.46 3.69
N GLY A 53 -11.92 14.65 3.79
CA GLY A 53 -11.32 15.96 4.01
C GLY A 53 -9.89 16.03 3.50
N THR A 54 -9.46 17.25 3.19
CA THR A 54 -8.13 17.56 2.69
C THR A 54 -7.60 18.76 3.47
N HIS A 55 -6.39 18.65 4.04
CA HIS A 55 -5.80 19.69 4.88
C HIS A 55 -4.34 19.96 4.47
N PRO A 56 -3.85 21.21 4.61
CA PRO A 56 -2.45 21.52 4.38
C PRO A 56 -1.56 20.87 5.46
N GLY A 57 -0.41 20.34 5.05
CA GLY A 57 0.58 19.70 5.91
C GLY A 57 2.01 20.15 5.58
N GLY A 58 2.20 21.43 5.28
CA GLY A 58 3.47 21.98 4.81
C GLY A 58 3.71 21.64 3.34
N ASP A 59 4.74 20.84 3.07
CA ASP A 59 5.04 20.27 1.75
C ASP A 59 4.19 19.03 1.40
N HIS A 60 3.31 18.62 2.31
CA HIS A 60 2.37 17.50 2.13
C HIS A 60 0.91 17.95 2.16
N THR A 61 0.05 17.11 1.59
CA THR A 61 -1.40 17.18 1.77
C THR A 61 -1.86 16.06 2.69
N ILE A 62 -2.59 16.39 3.76
CA ILE A 62 -3.20 15.41 4.65
C ILE A 62 -4.59 15.07 4.12
N LEU A 63 -4.82 13.80 3.83
CA LEU A 63 -6.11 13.26 3.43
C LEU A 63 -6.78 12.55 4.60
N VAL A 64 -8.01 12.93 4.92
CA VAL A 64 -8.89 12.21 5.85
C VAL A 64 -9.85 11.37 5.04
N GLY A 65 -9.85 10.06 5.25
CA GLY A 65 -10.71 9.11 4.55
C GLY A 65 -11.88 8.66 5.41
N ALA A 66 -13.11 8.69 4.86
CA ALA A 66 -14.24 7.95 5.40
C ALA A 66 -14.15 6.50 4.91
N VAL A 67 -13.98 5.57 5.83
CA VAL A 67 -13.82 4.14 5.52
C VAL A 67 -15.10 3.61 4.87
N THR A 68 -14.96 3.01 3.68
CA THR A 68 -16.07 2.35 2.96
C THR A 68 -16.01 0.84 3.07
N ASP A 69 -14.81 0.26 3.25
CA ASP A 69 -14.62 -1.17 3.42
C ASP A 69 -13.27 -1.49 4.08
N THR A 70 -13.18 -2.65 4.72
CA THR A 70 -11.96 -3.17 5.34
C THR A 70 -11.82 -4.66 5.13
N SER A 71 -10.60 -5.14 4.89
CA SER A 71 -10.27 -6.57 4.95
C SER A 71 -8.93 -6.80 5.64
N HIS A 72 -8.77 -7.98 6.25
CA HIS A 72 -7.51 -8.38 6.87
C HIS A 72 -7.28 -9.88 6.71
N THR A 73 -6.02 -10.28 6.73
CA THR A 73 -5.59 -11.68 6.72
C THR A 73 -4.46 -11.87 7.75
N PRO A 74 -4.37 -13.04 8.41
CA PRO A 74 -3.24 -13.33 9.30
C PRO A 74 -1.91 -13.23 8.54
N GLY A 75 -0.96 -12.48 9.09
CA GLY A 75 0.36 -12.32 8.49
C GLY A 75 1.24 -11.38 9.28
N ARG A 76 2.54 -11.38 8.97
CA ARG A 76 3.50 -10.44 9.56
C ARG A 76 3.54 -9.17 8.70
N PRO A 77 3.38 -7.97 9.28
CA PRO A 77 3.44 -6.73 8.52
C PRO A 77 4.85 -6.48 8.00
N LEU A 78 4.94 -5.77 6.87
CA LEU A 78 6.19 -5.23 6.37
C LEU A 78 6.55 -3.98 7.19
N LEU A 79 7.75 -3.94 7.75
CA LEU A 79 8.23 -2.79 8.50
C LEU A 79 9.27 -2.02 7.69
N ARG A 80 9.22 -0.69 7.71
CA ARG A 80 10.29 0.19 7.22
C ARG A 80 10.84 1.00 8.39
N HIS A 81 12.07 0.72 8.80
CA HIS A 81 12.71 1.37 9.95
C HIS A 81 14.18 1.64 9.66
N ARG A 82 14.60 2.90 9.91
CA ARG A 82 15.94 3.43 9.59
C ARG A 82 16.35 3.17 8.13
N GLY A 83 15.46 3.52 7.20
CA GLY A 83 15.71 3.41 5.75
C GLY A 83 15.69 1.99 5.17
N ALA A 84 15.44 0.95 5.98
CA ALA A 84 15.48 -0.45 5.53
C ALA A 84 14.18 -1.21 5.82
N TYR A 85 13.87 -2.18 4.97
CA TYR A 85 12.79 -3.15 5.19
C TYR A 85 13.17 -4.19 6.23
N ARG A 86 12.22 -4.53 7.11
CA ARG A 86 12.37 -5.48 8.22
C ARG A 86 11.08 -6.27 8.43
N SER A 87 11.20 -7.35 9.21
CA SER A 87 10.06 -8.12 9.71
C SER A 87 9.89 -7.86 11.21
N LEU A 88 8.65 -7.87 11.68
CA LEU A 88 8.37 -7.96 13.11
C LEU A 88 8.75 -9.36 13.60
N ILE A 89 9.55 -9.46 14.66
CA ILE A 89 9.97 -10.71 15.31
C ILE A 89 8.94 -11.15 16.35
#